data_AF-A0A9X2TG55-F1
#
_entry.id   AF-A0A9X2TG55-F1
#
_cell.length_a   1.000
_cell.length_b   1.000
_cell.length_c   1.000
_cell.angle_alpha   90.00
_cell.angle_beta   90.00
_cell.angle_gamma   90.00
#
_symmetry.space_group_name_H-M   'P 1'
#
loop_
_entity.id
_entity.type
_entity.pdbx_description
1 polymer ?
#
loop_
_entity_poly.entity_id
_entity_poly.type
_entity_poly.pdbx_seq_one_letter_code
_entity_poly.pdbx_strand_id
1 'polypeptide(L)'
;MNARRVLLGASLGALLLAPAPAPESEGANAEQAPPDRGVSASAPCAVQRALSREAPSPVDRLRAAFAPAGGPSSDTVAVAPPLNLEGPTLWLARAIYSETKLPHEQELVAWVVRNRVETAYRGRRTYRAVVLDPYQFSAFNPGAAKRARYLRLQPEAPLPRWRQALWVARYVRHAEGRAYRPFPVETRHFYSERSMRGRAVPYWAERGGFVAPDPGRYAVDERRFRFFKQAS
;
A
#
# COMPACT_ATOMS: atom_id res chain seq x y z
N MET A 1 14.10 -6.05 -50.95
CA MET A 1 13.03 -7.04 -51.19
C MET A 1 13.42 -8.35 -50.54
N ASN A 2 12.62 -8.89 -49.60
CA ASN A 2 12.35 -10.34 -49.49
C ASN A 2 11.28 -10.60 -48.41
N ALA A 3 10.67 -11.79 -48.46
CA ALA A 3 9.25 -11.93 -48.17
C ALA A 3 8.85 -12.22 -46.71
N ARG A 4 7.65 -11.71 -46.40
CA ARG A 4 6.69 -12.10 -45.36
C ARG A 4 6.81 -13.55 -44.88
N ARG A 5 6.56 -13.76 -43.58
CA ARG A 5 5.63 -14.80 -43.09
C ARG A 5 4.83 -14.27 -41.91
N VAL A 6 3.50 -14.37 -42.03
CA VAL A 6 2.51 -14.06 -40.99
C VAL A 6 1.83 -15.37 -40.65
N LEU A 7 1.58 -15.62 -39.37
CA LEU A 7 0.70 -16.69 -38.90
C LEU A 7 -0.26 -16.10 -37.87
N LEU A 8 -1.52 -15.94 -38.28
CA LEU A 8 -2.63 -15.68 -37.35
C LEU A 8 -3.03 -17.01 -36.70
N GLY A 9 -3.10 -17.02 -35.37
CA GLY A 9 -3.80 -18.05 -34.60
C GLY A 9 -5.03 -17.42 -33.95
N ALA A 10 -6.19 -17.55 -34.60
CA ALA A 10 -7.47 -17.12 -34.05
C ALA A 10 -8.25 -18.33 -33.52
N SER A 11 -8.62 -18.30 -32.25
CA SER A 11 -9.49 -19.29 -31.63
C SER A 11 -10.71 -18.59 -31.05
N LEU A 12 -11.83 -18.63 -31.78
CA LEU A 12 -13.13 -18.28 -31.21
C LEU A 12 -13.57 -19.40 -30.25
N GLY A 13 -13.89 -19.04 -29.01
CA GLY A 13 -14.69 -19.86 -28.09
C GLY A 13 -16.03 -19.18 -27.88
N ALA A 14 -17.12 -19.82 -28.30
CA ALA A 14 -18.48 -19.26 -28.22
C ALA A 14 -19.07 -19.33 -26.81
N LEU A 15 -20.04 -18.47 -26.52
CA LEU A 15 -20.79 -18.45 -25.27
C LEU A 15 -21.62 -19.72 -25.05
N LEU A 16 -21.83 -20.08 -23.78
CA LEU A 16 -23.10 -20.63 -23.33
C LEU A 16 -23.61 -19.82 -22.13
N LEU A 17 -24.91 -19.51 -22.15
CA LEU A 17 -25.60 -18.61 -21.24
C LEU A 17 -26.93 -19.29 -20.90
N ALA A 18 -27.20 -19.56 -19.62
CA ALA A 18 -28.43 -20.21 -19.15
C ALA A 18 -28.79 -19.75 -17.73
N PRO A 19 -30.09 -19.78 -17.32
CA PRO A 19 -30.62 -18.80 -16.37
C PRO A 19 -30.77 -19.31 -14.93
N ALA A 20 -31.09 -18.37 -14.03
CA ALA A 20 -31.49 -18.60 -12.65
C ALA A 20 -33.00 -18.92 -12.51
N PRO A 21 -33.41 -19.62 -11.44
CA PRO A 21 -34.79 -19.64 -10.98
C PRO A 21 -34.99 -18.98 -9.60
N ALA A 22 -35.96 -18.07 -9.56
CA ALA A 22 -36.83 -17.71 -8.43
C ALA A 22 -38.24 -17.56 -9.08
N PRO A 23 -39.39 -17.69 -8.38
CA PRO A 23 -39.70 -16.90 -7.18
C PRO A 23 -40.63 -17.59 -6.14
N GLU A 24 -41.25 -16.76 -5.28
CA GLU A 24 -42.54 -16.92 -4.55
C GLU A 24 -42.53 -17.66 -3.18
N SER A 25 -43.35 -17.29 -2.18
CA SER A 25 -44.10 -16.05 -1.89
C SER A 25 -44.69 -16.09 -0.46
N GLU A 26 -44.81 -14.92 0.19
CA GLU A 26 -45.84 -14.48 1.17
C GLU A 26 -46.33 -15.35 2.36
N GLY A 27 -46.63 -14.68 3.48
CA GLY A 27 -47.37 -15.26 4.62
C GLY A 27 -47.18 -14.47 5.93
N ALA A 28 -48.03 -13.49 6.20
CA ALA A 28 -47.99 -12.65 7.42
C ALA A 28 -49.28 -12.79 8.26
N ASN A 29 -49.12 -12.58 9.59
CA ASN A 29 -50.09 -12.27 10.67
C ASN A 29 -49.66 -13.05 11.95
N ALA A 30 -49.48 -12.45 13.14
CA ALA A 30 -50.47 -11.73 13.98
C ALA A 30 -51.61 -12.67 14.44
N GLU A 31 -52.00 -12.79 15.72
CA GLU A 31 -51.75 -11.93 16.90
C GLU A 31 -52.08 -12.68 18.22
N GLN A 32 -51.94 -11.99 19.37
CA GLN A 32 -52.64 -12.19 20.67
C GLN A 32 -52.14 -13.21 21.73
N ALA A 33 -52.30 -12.77 22.99
CA ALA A 33 -51.98 -13.37 24.31
C ALA A 33 -52.87 -12.66 25.35
N PRO A 34 -52.72 -12.78 26.71
CA PRO A 34 -52.04 -13.78 27.55
C PRO A 34 -53.16 -14.54 28.35
N PRO A 35 -53.33 -14.62 29.71
CA PRO A 35 -52.47 -14.51 30.91
C PRO A 35 -52.08 -15.94 31.43
N ASP A 36 -51.72 -16.28 32.68
CA ASP A 36 -51.63 -15.57 33.98
C ASP A 36 -50.55 -16.19 34.92
N ARG A 37 -50.08 -15.41 35.91
CA ARG A 37 -49.33 -15.79 37.15
C ARG A 37 -47.93 -16.44 37.09
N GLY A 38 -46.96 -15.74 37.72
CA GLY A 38 -46.39 -16.28 38.97
C GLY A 38 -44.86 -16.23 39.19
N VAL A 39 -44.48 -15.60 40.32
CA VAL A 39 -43.25 -15.82 41.12
C VAL A 39 -41.91 -15.18 40.67
N SER A 40 -41.66 -14.05 41.33
CA SER A 40 -40.38 -13.44 41.73
C SER A 40 -39.10 -14.31 41.74
N ALA A 41 -38.02 -13.78 41.15
CA ALA A 41 -36.63 -14.08 41.51
C ALA A 41 -35.75 -12.82 41.37
N SER A 42 -34.72 -12.70 42.20
CA SER A 42 -33.89 -11.50 42.41
C SER A 42 -32.88 -11.22 41.29
N ALA A 43 -32.52 -9.93 41.14
CA ALA A 43 -31.47 -9.47 40.23
C ALA A 43 -30.06 -9.93 40.66
N PRO A 44 -29.09 -9.89 39.72
CA PRO A 44 -27.98 -8.95 39.97
C PRO A 44 -27.48 -8.15 38.75
N CYS A 45 -27.05 -6.91 39.05
CA CYS A 45 -26.00 -6.13 38.38
C CYS A 45 -25.88 -6.16 36.85
N ALA A 46 -26.57 -5.22 36.18
CA ALA A 46 -26.19 -4.78 34.84
C ALA A 46 -24.91 -3.91 34.86
N VAL A 47 -23.73 -4.54 34.95
CA VAL A 47 -22.41 -3.90 34.74
C VAL A 47 -21.71 -4.53 33.52
N GLN A 48 -22.42 -4.59 32.39
CA GLN A 48 -21.87 -4.99 31.10
C GLN A 48 -21.46 -3.78 30.25
N ARG A 49 -20.41 -3.05 30.67
CA ARG A 49 -19.66 -2.18 29.74
C ARG A 49 -18.20 -1.89 30.11
N ALA A 50 -17.53 -2.87 30.72
CA ALA A 50 -16.09 -2.80 30.99
C ALA A 50 -15.25 -3.38 29.83
N LEU A 51 -14.98 -2.52 28.84
CA LEU A 51 -13.72 -2.47 28.10
C LEU A 51 -13.10 -3.80 27.60
N SER A 52 -13.67 -4.40 26.56
CA SER A 52 -12.87 -5.12 25.56
C SER A 52 -12.03 -4.12 24.75
N ARG A 53 -11.04 -3.48 25.40
CA ARG A 53 -9.99 -2.74 24.70
C ARG A 53 -9.04 -3.77 24.10
N GLU A 54 -9.30 -4.18 22.86
CA GLU A 54 -8.30 -4.87 22.06
C GLU A 54 -6.99 -4.06 22.10
N ALA A 55 -5.89 -4.74 22.41
CA ALA A 55 -4.58 -4.10 22.39
C ALA A 55 -4.31 -3.58 20.98
N PRO A 56 -3.91 -2.30 20.80
CA PRO A 56 -3.73 -1.73 19.48
C PRO A 56 -2.78 -2.60 18.67
N SER A 57 -3.20 -2.94 17.45
CA SER A 57 -2.45 -3.86 16.60
C SER A 57 -1.05 -3.30 16.34
N PRO A 58 -0.08 -4.13 15.91
CA PRO A 58 1.21 -3.62 15.47
C PRO A 58 1.08 -2.51 14.41
N VAL A 59 0.00 -2.53 13.61
CA VAL A 59 -0.33 -1.48 12.63
C VAL A 59 -0.74 -0.18 13.32
N ASP A 60 -1.60 -0.23 14.32
CA ASP A 60 -2.07 0.96 15.04
C ASP A 60 -0.95 1.60 15.86
N ARG A 61 -0.06 0.78 16.44
CA ARG A 61 1.15 1.25 17.12
C ARG A 61 2.14 1.92 16.15
N LEU A 62 2.36 1.36 14.96
CA LEU A 62 3.19 2.00 13.93
C LEU A 62 2.54 3.29 13.40
N ARG A 63 1.21 3.29 13.19
CA ARG A 63 0.45 4.49 12.78
C ARG A 63 0.54 5.59 13.84
N ALA A 64 0.33 5.29 15.11
CA ALA A 64 0.47 6.26 16.19
C ALA A 64 1.90 6.80 16.31
N ALA A 65 2.92 5.94 16.18
CA ALA A 65 4.33 6.33 16.24
C ALA A 65 4.80 7.18 15.05
N PHE A 66 4.09 7.14 13.91
CA PHE A 66 4.50 7.80 12.66
C PHE A 66 3.43 8.74 12.05
N ALA A 67 2.35 9.01 12.80
CA ALA A 67 1.38 10.05 12.47
C ALA A 67 2.08 11.41 12.31
N PRO A 68 1.57 12.32 11.45
CA PRO A 68 2.18 13.63 11.25
C PRO A 68 2.08 14.49 12.53
N ALA A 69 3.13 14.45 13.34
CA ALA A 69 3.24 15.29 14.53
C ALA A 69 3.45 16.75 14.12
N GLY A 70 2.46 17.60 14.42
CA GLY A 70 2.63 19.05 14.45
C GLY A 70 3.46 19.46 15.67
N GLY A 71 4.78 19.29 15.61
CA GLY A 71 5.68 19.61 16.71
C GLY A 71 7.15 19.30 16.38
N PRO A 72 8.11 19.81 17.18
CA PRO A 72 9.53 19.55 16.98
C PRO A 72 9.80 18.03 17.08
N SER A 73 10.71 17.54 16.23
CA SER A 73 11.00 16.10 16.12
C SER A 73 11.51 15.54 17.45
N SER A 74 10.63 14.85 18.17
CA SER A 74 11.02 14.05 19.32
C SER A 74 11.97 12.94 18.88
N ASP A 75 13.10 12.80 19.58
CA ASP A 75 14.09 11.78 19.28
C ASP A 75 13.43 10.39 19.34
N THR A 76 13.55 9.69 18.21
CA THR A 76 12.74 8.50 17.99
C THR A 76 13.26 7.39 18.89
N VAL A 77 12.44 6.94 19.85
CA VAL A 77 12.67 5.73 20.67
C VAL A 77 13.26 4.65 19.76
N ALA A 78 14.41 4.10 20.14
CA ALA A 78 15.27 3.32 19.25
C ALA A 78 14.64 1.96 18.89
N VAL A 79 13.66 1.96 17.99
CA VAL A 79 12.96 0.77 17.52
C VAL A 79 13.99 -0.21 16.94
N ALA A 80 13.96 -1.46 17.39
CA ALA A 80 14.77 -2.53 16.81
C ALA A 80 14.37 -2.77 15.33
N PRO A 81 15.29 -3.23 14.47
CA PRO A 81 14.89 -3.68 13.13
C PRO A 81 13.94 -4.88 13.23
N PRO A 82 13.06 -5.13 12.24
CA PRO A 82 12.17 -6.29 12.27
C PRO A 82 12.96 -7.59 12.12
N LEU A 83 12.73 -8.56 13.01
CA LEU A 83 13.36 -9.87 12.96
C LEU A 83 12.94 -10.66 11.70
N ASN A 84 13.83 -11.54 11.22
CA ASN A 84 13.58 -12.45 10.08
C ASN A 84 13.09 -11.70 8.82
N LEU A 85 13.83 -10.68 8.40
CA LEU A 85 13.42 -9.80 7.30
C LEU A 85 13.75 -10.41 5.93
N GLU A 86 12.72 -10.87 5.23
CA GLU A 86 12.87 -11.51 3.91
C GLU A 86 13.53 -10.60 2.87
N GLY A 87 14.30 -11.19 1.95
CA GLY A 87 14.99 -10.47 0.87
C GLY A 87 14.12 -9.49 0.06
N PRO A 88 12.89 -9.84 -0.35
CA PRO A 88 11.99 -8.91 -1.04
C PRO A 88 11.62 -7.67 -0.20
N THR A 89 11.41 -7.84 1.11
CA THR A 89 11.18 -6.73 2.06
C THR A 89 12.39 -5.82 2.15
N LEU A 90 13.61 -6.38 2.15
CA LEU A 90 14.85 -5.60 2.16
C LEU A 90 15.03 -4.76 0.89
N TRP A 91 14.66 -5.29 -0.28
CA TRP A 91 14.65 -4.53 -1.53
C TRP A 91 13.64 -3.39 -1.54
N LEU A 92 12.42 -3.62 -1.00
CA LEU A 92 11.42 -2.58 -0.83
C LEU A 92 11.91 -1.47 0.11
N ALA A 93 12.49 -1.83 1.26
CA ALA A 93 13.05 -0.88 2.21
C ALA A 93 14.16 -0.01 1.59
N ARG A 94 15.09 -0.64 0.85
CA ARG A 94 16.18 0.06 0.14
C ARG A 94 15.66 1.12 -0.82
N ALA A 95 14.58 0.83 -1.54
CA ALA A 95 13.94 1.76 -2.47
C ALA A 95 13.26 2.93 -1.75
N ILE A 96 12.36 2.67 -0.79
CA ILE A 96 11.65 3.78 -0.13
C ILE A 96 12.59 4.66 0.69
N TYR A 97 13.66 4.09 1.24
CA TYR A 97 14.72 4.84 1.90
C TYR A 97 15.59 5.65 0.92
N SER A 98 15.73 5.26 -0.36
CA SER A 98 16.45 6.12 -1.32
C SER A 98 15.67 7.37 -1.67
N GLU A 99 14.35 7.27 -1.79
CA GLU A 99 13.48 8.37 -2.20
C GLU A 99 13.15 9.33 -1.05
N THR A 100 12.90 8.84 0.16
CA THR A 100 12.54 9.71 1.30
C THR A 100 12.89 9.14 2.68
N LYS A 101 12.90 10.03 3.68
CA LYS A 101 13.08 9.74 5.11
C LYS A 101 11.80 9.94 5.92
N LEU A 102 10.74 10.52 5.34
CA LEU A 102 9.46 10.73 6.02
C LEU A 102 8.62 9.44 5.96
N PRO A 103 8.08 8.94 7.09
CA PRO A 103 7.44 7.62 7.13
C PRO A 103 6.17 7.53 6.27
N HIS A 104 5.29 8.54 6.30
CA HIS A 104 4.08 8.56 5.47
C HIS A 104 4.42 8.52 3.97
N GLU A 105 5.46 9.25 3.52
CA GLU A 105 5.90 9.20 2.13
C GLU A 105 6.57 7.87 1.77
N GLN A 106 7.32 7.27 2.70
CA GLN A 106 7.88 5.92 2.52
C GLN A 106 6.76 4.91 2.28
N GLU A 107 5.62 5.04 2.96
CA GLU A 107 4.46 4.17 2.77
C GLU A 107 3.83 4.36 1.39
N LEU A 108 3.58 5.60 0.97
CA LEU A 108 3.04 5.90 -0.36
C LEU A 108 3.96 5.39 -1.48
N VAL A 109 5.28 5.61 -1.38
CA VAL A 109 6.25 5.07 -2.35
C VAL A 109 6.28 3.54 -2.29
N ALA A 110 6.19 2.92 -1.10
CA ALA A 110 6.16 1.46 -0.96
C ALA A 110 4.96 0.84 -1.69
N TRP A 111 3.78 1.47 -1.59
CA TRP A 111 2.59 1.04 -2.30
C TRP A 111 2.75 1.15 -3.82
N VAL A 112 3.42 2.19 -4.35
CA VAL A 112 3.75 2.25 -5.79
C VAL A 112 4.70 1.11 -6.20
N VAL A 113 5.73 0.81 -5.39
CA VAL A 113 6.65 -0.30 -5.69
C VAL A 113 5.90 -1.64 -5.68
N ARG A 114 5.02 -1.85 -4.70
CA ARG A 114 4.17 -3.05 -4.62
C ARG A 114 3.23 -3.16 -5.83
N ASN A 115 2.57 -2.07 -6.22
CA ASN A 115 1.73 -2.02 -7.41
C ASN A 115 2.51 -2.41 -8.69
N ARG A 116 3.75 -1.93 -8.85
CA ARG A 116 4.62 -2.33 -9.98
C ARG A 116 4.91 -3.83 -9.99
N VAL A 117 5.15 -4.44 -8.82
CA VAL A 117 5.37 -5.89 -8.67
C VAL A 117 4.10 -6.69 -9.00
N GLU A 118 2.96 -6.32 -8.40
CA GLU A 118 1.68 -7.02 -8.56
C GLU A 118 1.16 -6.96 -10.01
N THR A 119 1.33 -5.81 -10.68
CA THR A 119 0.94 -5.61 -12.09
C THR A 119 2.01 -6.03 -13.12
N ALA A 120 3.13 -6.62 -12.67
CA ALA A 120 4.26 -6.99 -13.52
C ALA A 120 4.75 -5.85 -14.44
N TYR A 121 4.79 -4.60 -13.93
CA TYR A 121 5.14 -3.41 -14.71
C TYR A 121 6.50 -3.57 -15.41
N ARG A 122 6.54 -3.31 -16.73
CA ARG A 122 7.71 -3.57 -17.61
C ARG A 122 8.25 -5.01 -17.52
N GLY A 123 7.36 -5.98 -17.26
CA GLY A 123 7.72 -7.40 -17.07
C GLY A 123 8.35 -7.73 -15.71
N ARG A 124 8.44 -6.79 -14.77
CA ARG A 124 9.16 -6.97 -13.50
C ARG A 124 8.25 -7.50 -12.40
N ARG A 125 8.37 -8.79 -12.07
CA ARG A 125 7.54 -9.47 -11.06
C ARG A 125 8.17 -9.61 -9.67
N THR A 126 9.30 -8.94 -9.40
CA THR A 126 9.96 -8.99 -8.08
C THR A 126 10.44 -7.60 -7.65
N TYR A 127 10.46 -7.35 -6.34
CA TYR A 127 10.95 -6.08 -5.78
C TYR A 127 12.38 -5.76 -6.24
N ARG A 128 13.30 -6.74 -6.24
CA ARG A 128 14.66 -6.55 -6.78
C ARG A 128 14.65 -6.11 -8.24
N ALA A 129 13.81 -6.74 -9.08
CA ALA A 129 13.74 -6.40 -10.49
C ALA A 129 13.13 -5.02 -10.73
N VAL A 130 12.09 -4.63 -9.98
CA VAL A 130 11.48 -3.28 -10.05
C VAL A 130 12.45 -2.19 -9.58
N VAL A 131 13.23 -2.45 -8.53
CA VAL A 131 14.16 -1.46 -7.94
C VAL A 131 15.43 -1.28 -8.78
N LEU A 132 15.88 -2.32 -9.47
CA LEU A 132 17.03 -2.28 -10.38
C LEU A 132 16.66 -1.94 -11.83
N ASP A 133 15.37 -1.78 -12.15
CA ASP A 133 14.93 -1.41 -13.49
C ASP A 133 15.36 0.03 -13.84
N PRO A 134 16.02 0.27 -14.98
CA PRO A 134 16.62 1.56 -15.27
C PRO A 134 15.65 2.74 -15.19
N TYR A 135 16.14 3.82 -14.56
CA TYR A 135 15.44 5.09 -14.35
C TYR A 135 14.20 5.03 -13.44
N GLN A 136 13.90 3.88 -12.80
CA GLN A 136 12.81 3.77 -11.83
C GLN A 136 13.15 4.39 -10.46
N PHE A 137 14.42 4.31 -10.04
CA PHE A 137 14.93 4.84 -8.78
C PHE A 137 16.34 5.39 -8.99
N SER A 138 16.51 6.70 -8.88
CA SER A 138 17.76 7.39 -9.26
C SER A 138 19.00 6.85 -8.54
N ALA A 139 18.85 6.43 -7.28
CA ALA A 139 19.90 5.89 -6.45
C ALA A 139 20.45 4.53 -6.91
N PHE A 140 19.71 3.77 -7.73
CA PHE A 140 20.10 2.43 -8.16
C PHE A 140 20.55 2.36 -9.62
N ASN A 141 20.47 3.45 -10.38
CA ASN A 141 20.96 3.53 -11.75
C ASN A 141 22.45 3.13 -11.84
N PRO A 142 22.90 2.46 -12.92
CA PRO A 142 24.33 2.27 -13.21
C PRO A 142 25.09 3.61 -13.15
N GLY A 143 26.31 3.59 -12.60
CA GLY A 143 27.15 4.79 -12.43
C GLY A 143 26.72 5.77 -11.33
N ALA A 144 25.53 5.63 -10.73
CA ALA A 144 25.09 6.56 -9.67
C ALA A 144 25.98 6.45 -8.41
N ALA A 145 26.61 7.56 -8.01
CA ALA A 145 27.56 7.60 -6.88
C ALA A 145 27.01 7.02 -5.55
N LYS A 146 25.69 7.11 -5.33
CA LYS A 146 25.04 6.59 -4.12
C LYS A 146 24.69 5.09 -4.18
N ARG A 147 24.78 4.45 -5.36
CA ARG A 147 24.34 3.07 -5.60
C ARG A 147 25.00 2.06 -4.67
N ALA A 148 26.32 2.12 -4.53
CA ALA A 148 27.07 1.20 -3.69
C ALA A 148 26.65 1.31 -2.19
N ARG A 149 26.32 2.51 -1.72
CA ARG A 149 25.82 2.74 -0.36
C ARG A 149 24.46 2.08 -0.14
N TYR A 150 23.48 2.31 -1.02
CA TYR A 150 22.13 1.77 -0.85
C TYR A 150 22.06 0.26 -1.04
N LEU A 151 22.85 -0.32 -1.94
CA LEU A 151 22.94 -1.78 -2.12
C LEU A 151 23.48 -2.51 -0.89
N ARG A 152 24.39 -1.88 -0.13
CA ARG A 152 25.02 -2.46 1.08
C ARG A 152 24.23 -2.21 2.38
N LEU A 153 23.07 -1.55 2.34
CA LEU A 153 22.23 -1.39 3.53
C LEU A 153 21.68 -2.75 3.97
N GLN A 154 22.09 -3.22 5.15
CA GLN A 154 21.58 -4.41 5.83
C GLN A 154 20.66 -4.02 6.99
N PRO A 155 19.76 -4.91 7.47
CA PRO A 155 18.78 -4.57 8.52
C PRO A 155 19.39 -3.99 9.81
N GLU A 156 20.60 -4.40 10.14
CA GLU A 156 21.31 -4.10 11.40
C GLU A 156 21.88 -2.67 11.43
N ALA A 157 21.96 -1.99 10.28
CA ALA A 157 22.59 -0.68 10.16
C ALA A 157 21.99 0.34 11.16
N PRO A 158 22.82 1.05 11.95
CA PRO A 158 22.37 1.89 13.08
C PRO A 158 21.85 3.26 12.61
N LEU A 159 20.86 3.26 11.71
CA LEU A 159 20.28 4.44 11.10
C LEU A 159 18.77 4.47 11.45
N PRO A 160 18.29 5.39 12.31
CA PRO A 160 16.89 5.37 12.77
C PRO A 160 15.87 5.41 11.61
N ARG A 161 16.07 6.30 10.63
CA ARG A 161 15.22 6.43 9.44
C ARG A 161 15.33 5.24 8.46
N TRP A 162 16.34 4.38 8.61
CA TRP A 162 16.45 3.12 7.87
C TRP A 162 15.62 2.02 8.55
N ARG A 163 15.69 1.90 9.89
CA ARG A 163 14.83 0.98 10.64
C ARG A 163 13.34 1.29 10.45
N GLN A 164 12.99 2.58 10.42
CA GLN A 164 11.67 3.06 9.99
C GLN A 164 11.28 2.51 8.61
N ALA A 165 12.16 2.59 7.61
CA ALA A 165 11.91 2.07 6.27
C ALA A 165 11.77 0.53 6.23
N LEU A 166 12.50 -0.22 7.08
CA LEU A 166 12.33 -1.67 7.22
C LEU A 166 10.92 -2.02 7.74
N TRP A 167 10.42 -1.27 8.75
CA TRP A 167 9.07 -1.47 9.29
C TRP A 167 7.98 -1.10 8.29
N VAL A 168 8.10 0.04 7.60
CA VAL A 168 7.16 0.44 6.53
C VAL A 168 7.15 -0.58 5.39
N ALA A 169 8.32 -1.04 4.95
CA ALA A 169 8.42 -2.07 3.91
C ALA A 169 7.78 -3.41 4.34
N ARG A 170 8.00 -3.84 5.58
CA ARG A 170 7.34 -5.05 6.12
C ARG A 170 5.82 -4.86 6.15
N TYR A 171 5.34 -3.76 6.72
CA TYR A 171 3.90 -3.46 6.75
C TYR A 171 3.29 -3.48 5.35
N VAL A 172 3.80 -2.69 4.41
CA VAL A 172 3.22 -2.55 3.07
C VAL A 172 3.35 -3.83 2.24
N ARG A 173 4.37 -4.67 2.44
CA ARG A 173 4.47 -5.96 1.73
C ARG A 173 3.45 -6.99 2.22
N HIS A 174 3.15 -7.02 3.53
CA HIS A 174 2.29 -8.03 4.14
C HIS A 174 0.83 -7.55 4.36
N ALA A 175 0.54 -6.27 4.17
CA ALA A 175 -0.82 -5.73 4.29
C ALA A 175 -1.81 -6.35 3.28
N GLU A 176 -3.08 -6.43 3.67
CA GLU A 176 -4.16 -6.86 2.78
C GLU A 176 -4.46 -5.78 1.74
N GLY A 177 -4.02 -6.04 0.50
CA GLY A 177 -3.81 -4.99 -0.49
C GLY A 177 -5.02 -4.08 -0.74
N ARG A 178 -6.26 -4.59 -0.71
CA ARG A 178 -7.44 -3.78 -1.05
C ARG A 178 -7.88 -2.80 0.06
N ALA A 179 -7.73 -3.17 1.34
CA ALA A 179 -8.22 -2.37 2.47
C ALA A 179 -7.26 -1.26 2.91
N TYR A 180 -5.95 -1.47 2.67
CA TYR A 180 -4.89 -0.59 3.15
C TYR A 180 -4.19 0.22 2.05
N ARG A 181 -4.32 -0.14 0.77
CA ARG A 181 -3.67 0.60 -0.32
C ARG A 181 -4.31 2.00 -0.48
N PRO A 182 -3.52 3.09 -0.47
CA PRO A 182 -4.02 4.47 -0.44
C PRO A 182 -4.47 5.01 -1.81
N PHE A 183 -4.33 4.20 -2.87
CA PHE A 183 -4.71 4.53 -4.24
C PHE A 183 -4.99 3.22 -5.02
N PRO A 184 -5.59 3.26 -6.22
CA PRO A 184 -5.80 2.05 -7.03
C PRO A 184 -4.49 1.36 -7.46
N VAL A 185 -4.57 0.09 -7.86
CA VAL A 185 -3.38 -0.75 -8.16
C VAL A 185 -2.66 -0.33 -9.45
N GLU A 186 -3.33 0.42 -10.32
CA GLU A 186 -2.80 0.99 -11.56
C GLU A 186 -1.86 2.17 -11.31
N THR A 187 -1.90 2.76 -10.10
CA THR A 187 -1.03 3.85 -9.66
C THR A 187 0.39 3.34 -9.50
N ARG A 188 1.18 3.50 -10.57
CA ARG A 188 2.50 2.88 -10.74
C ARG A 188 3.61 3.92 -10.93
N HIS A 189 3.27 5.20 -10.92
CA HIS A 189 4.18 6.29 -11.19
C HIS A 189 4.08 7.34 -10.08
N PHE A 190 5.24 7.90 -9.72
CA PHE A 190 5.32 9.09 -8.89
C PHE A 190 6.50 9.94 -9.33
N TYR A 191 6.45 11.23 -9.05
CA TYR A 191 7.62 12.11 -9.10
C TYR A 191 7.55 13.15 -7.97
N SER A 192 8.69 13.81 -7.71
CA SER A 192 8.78 14.86 -6.71
C SER A 192 8.97 16.23 -7.36
N GLU A 193 7.97 17.11 -7.27
CA GLU A 193 8.05 18.49 -7.81
C GLU A 193 9.24 19.26 -7.21
N ARG A 194 9.46 19.15 -5.89
CA ARG A 194 10.65 19.73 -5.23
C ARG A 194 11.97 19.24 -5.82
N SER A 195 12.04 18.00 -6.30
CA SER A 195 13.23 17.44 -6.94
C SER A 195 13.32 17.74 -8.44
N MET A 196 12.24 18.27 -9.04
CA MET A 196 12.09 18.61 -10.46
C MET A 196 12.06 20.12 -10.72
N ARG A 197 12.37 20.97 -9.72
CA ARG A 197 12.48 22.43 -9.92
C ARG A 197 13.44 22.75 -11.07
N GLY A 198 12.99 23.54 -12.04
CA GLY A 198 13.77 23.89 -13.24
C GLY A 198 13.92 22.75 -14.27
N ARG A 199 13.17 21.66 -14.14
CA ARG A 199 13.12 20.55 -15.11
C ARG A 199 11.72 20.43 -15.69
N ALA A 200 11.62 19.95 -16.93
CA ALA A 200 10.33 19.57 -17.50
C ALA A 200 9.65 18.48 -16.66
N VAL A 201 8.33 18.57 -16.53
CA VAL A 201 7.50 17.49 -15.95
C VAL A 201 7.71 16.23 -16.80
N PRO A 202 7.74 15.02 -16.22
CA PRO A 202 7.88 13.81 -17.03
C PRO A 202 6.70 13.66 -18.01
N TYR A 203 6.97 13.34 -19.28
CA TYR A 203 5.95 13.23 -20.33
C TYR A 203 4.78 12.29 -19.98
N TRP A 204 5.04 11.25 -19.16
CA TRP A 204 4.03 10.30 -18.70
C TRP A 204 3.08 10.87 -17.63
N ALA A 205 3.46 11.98 -16.98
CA ALA A 205 2.63 12.69 -16.01
C ALA A 205 1.70 13.69 -16.71
N GLU A 206 2.16 14.33 -17.80
CA GLU A 206 1.33 15.21 -18.65
C GLU A 206 0.14 14.48 -19.26
N ARG A 207 0.32 13.19 -19.60
CA ARG A 207 -0.72 12.29 -20.13
C ARG A 207 -1.24 11.29 -19.09
N GLY A 208 -0.85 11.45 -17.83
CA GLY A 208 -1.16 10.50 -16.76
C GLY A 208 -2.42 10.87 -16.01
N GLY A 209 -3.22 9.89 -15.61
CA GLY A 209 -4.30 10.11 -14.65
C GLY A 209 -3.72 10.40 -13.27
N PHE A 210 -3.71 11.66 -12.85
CA PHE A 210 -3.31 12.07 -11.50
C PHE A 210 -4.16 11.36 -10.45
N VAL A 211 -3.53 11.03 -9.31
CA VAL A 211 -4.17 10.36 -8.17
C VAL A 211 -3.75 11.05 -6.89
N ALA A 212 -4.73 11.64 -6.20
CA ALA A 212 -4.59 11.93 -4.78
C ALA A 212 -4.64 10.60 -3.99
N PRO A 213 -3.69 10.35 -3.07
CA PRO A 213 -3.86 9.33 -2.04
C PRO A 213 -5.10 9.61 -1.19
N ASP A 214 -5.63 8.58 -0.51
CA ASP A 214 -6.80 8.68 0.39
C ASP A 214 -6.73 9.93 1.30
N PRO A 215 -7.57 10.95 1.05
CA PRO A 215 -7.45 12.25 1.71
C PRO A 215 -7.86 12.19 3.19
N GLY A 216 -8.60 11.16 3.61
CA GLY A 216 -8.92 10.92 5.01
C GLY A 216 -7.76 10.29 5.80
N ARG A 217 -6.70 9.84 5.12
CA ARG A 217 -5.56 9.12 5.74
C ARG A 217 -4.20 9.80 5.55
N TYR A 218 -4.01 10.60 4.51
CA TYR A 218 -2.70 11.21 4.19
C TYR A 218 -2.79 12.70 3.87
N ALA A 219 -2.23 13.53 4.76
CA ALA A 219 -1.86 14.90 4.41
C ALA A 219 -0.51 14.87 3.67
N VAL A 220 -0.55 14.91 2.34
CA VAL A 220 0.65 14.98 1.50
C VAL A 220 0.99 16.44 1.22
N ASP A 221 2.23 16.87 1.53
CA ASP A 221 2.77 18.12 0.98
C ASP A 221 2.73 17.99 -0.54
N GLU A 222 1.79 18.71 -1.15
CA GLU A 222 1.51 18.69 -2.57
C GLU A 222 2.79 18.81 -3.41
N ARG A 223 3.72 19.68 -2.99
CA ARG A 223 4.95 19.95 -3.75
C ARG A 223 6.02 18.88 -3.56
N ARG A 224 5.75 17.83 -2.76
CA ARG A 224 6.71 16.74 -2.49
C ARG A 224 6.52 15.50 -3.33
N PHE A 225 5.32 14.95 -3.45
CA PHE A 225 5.07 13.76 -4.26
C PHE A 225 3.72 13.80 -4.97
N ARG A 226 3.75 13.59 -6.30
CA ARG A 226 2.56 13.44 -7.16
C ARG A 226 2.49 11.99 -7.65
N PHE A 227 1.31 11.39 -7.65
CA PHE A 227 1.08 9.99 -8.02
C PHE A 227 0.19 9.87 -9.25
N PHE A 228 0.44 8.88 -10.12
CA PHE A 228 -0.27 8.72 -11.39
C PHE A 228 -0.51 7.26 -11.76
N LYS A 229 -1.67 7.03 -12.39
CA LYS A 229 -1.93 5.90 -13.27
C LYS A 229 -1.49 6.36 -14.67
N GLN A 230 -0.47 5.75 -15.24
CA GLN A 230 -0.13 6.03 -16.65
C GLN A 230 -1.32 5.59 -17.51
N ALA A 231 -1.79 6.47 -18.39
CA ALA A 231 -2.82 6.12 -19.38
C ALA A 231 -2.29 5.02 -20.30
N SER A 232 -3.17 4.03 -20.57
CA SER A 232 -2.89 2.90 -21.46
C SER A 232 -2.75 3.33 -22.91
#